data_AF-A0A8D8ULG0-F1
#
_entry.id   AF-A0A8D8ULG0-F1
#
_cell.length_a   1.000
_cell.length_b   1.000
_cell.length_c   1.000
_cell.angle_alpha   90.00
_cell.angle_beta   90.00
_cell.angle_gamma   90.00
#
_symmetry.space_group_name_H-M   'P 1'
#
loop_
_entity.id
_entity.type
_entity.pdbx_description
1 polymer ?
#
loop_
_entity_poly.entity_id
_entity_poly.type
_entity_poly.pdbx_seq_one_letter_code
_entity_poly.pdbx_strand_id
1 'polypeptide(L)'
;MVNYCTGMYHSPCSQHPLLKHLFPEGNPKRPFVKKPTTTGTQFKISVDSLMKNLVSKQLHYVRCIRPNTGHHARLFEPGLVQHQVKYLGLLETVRIRRSGFCYRLPFDQFVSRYKLLSPVTWPCSPCSPVEAVHAILHGLPIPRGEFAFGRSKLFVRSPRSVFELEEFRRDRLEDLAVLIQKVWRGYHQRKDYLKRKRSQIIIASAWRSWRAKEEYRNLKQKKLVEWAVRTIQRYYIRWKRRHFLISLAIDLSTLCDSPISREWPPCPRRLTETSLLIRRLHHKWRCHKYRMRFDQVSRNRMREKVTASIIFRDRKASYAKSVSHPFLGDYVRLRQNVQWKKMSLESNDQYVVFADMINKITRSSGKV
;
A
#
# COMPACT_ATOMS: atom_id res chain seq x y z
N MET A 1 -15.91 -72.63 67.16
CA MET A 1 -16.06 -71.32 66.46
C MET A 1 -17.42 -71.13 65.81
N VAL A 2 -18.05 -72.15 65.24
CA VAL A 2 -19.36 -71.99 64.55
C VAL A 2 -20.50 -71.53 65.47
N ASN A 3 -20.59 -72.06 66.69
CA ASN A 3 -21.60 -71.62 67.67
C ASN A 3 -21.37 -70.21 68.22
N TYR A 4 -20.17 -69.64 68.04
CA TYR A 4 -19.85 -68.28 68.50
C TYR A 4 -20.31 -67.21 67.49
N CYS A 5 -20.22 -67.47 66.18
CA CYS A 5 -20.59 -66.49 65.15
C CYS A 5 -22.12 -66.28 65.04
N THR A 6 -22.92 -67.34 65.19
CA THR A 6 -24.39 -67.24 65.21
C THR A 6 -24.89 -66.49 66.45
N GLY A 7 -24.22 -66.70 67.60
CA GLY A 7 -24.49 -65.97 68.84
C GLY A 7 -24.17 -64.48 68.74
N MET A 8 -23.10 -64.09 68.03
CA MET A 8 -22.76 -62.68 67.81
C MET A 8 -23.71 -61.98 66.81
N TYR A 9 -24.33 -62.71 65.87
CA TYR A 9 -25.30 -62.13 64.93
C TYR A 9 -26.67 -61.85 65.60
N HIS A 10 -27.04 -62.61 66.62
CA HIS A 10 -28.32 -62.46 67.35
C HIS A 10 -28.20 -61.69 68.68
N SER A 11 -26.99 -61.30 69.10
CA SER A 11 -26.74 -60.48 70.29
C SER A 11 -27.22 -59.03 70.09
N PRO A 12 -27.72 -58.30 71.11
CA PRO A 12 -28.19 -56.91 70.97
C PRO A 12 -27.15 -55.90 70.43
N CYS A 13 -25.86 -56.24 70.44
CA CYS A 13 -24.80 -55.48 69.76
C CYS A 13 -24.81 -55.62 68.22
N SER A 14 -25.66 -56.47 67.65
CA SER A 14 -25.69 -56.79 66.21
C SER A 14 -26.43 -55.77 65.34
N GLN A 15 -26.98 -54.69 65.91
CA GLN A 15 -27.61 -53.61 65.12
C GLN A 15 -26.60 -52.80 64.32
N HIS A 16 -25.31 -52.83 64.68
CA HIS A 16 -24.28 -52.07 63.99
C HIS A 16 -24.01 -52.61 62.56
N PRO A 17 -24.19 -51.80 61.50
CA PRO A 17 -24.06 -52.24 60.11
C PRO A 17 -22.72 -52.91 59.76
N LEU A 18 -21.61 -52.42 60.34
CA LEU A 18 -20.28 -52.99 60.13
C LEU A 18 -20.16 -54.44 60.64
N LEU A 19 -20.77 -54.75 61.78
CA LEU A 19 -20.66 -56.10 62.37
C LEU A 19 -21.46 -57.12 61.54
N LYS A 20 -22.61 -56.72 61.00
CA LYS A 20 -23.35 -57.55 60.03
C LYS A 20 -22.56 -57.78 58.74
N HIS A 21 -21.74 -56.82 58.33
CA HIS A 21 -20.91 -56.90 57.13
C HIS A 21 -19.66 -57.79 57.32
N LEU A 22 -19.01 -57.74 58.48
CA LEU A 22 -17.79 -58.51 58.78
C LEU A 22 -18.06 -60.00 58.99
N PHE A 23 -19.27 -60.38 59.45
CA PHE A 23 -19.65 -61.77 59.73
C PHE A 23 -20.87 -62.23 58.92
N PRO A 24 -20.80 -62.22 57.57
CA PRO A 24 -21.93 -62.57 56.72
C PRO A 24 -22.27 -64.07 56.74
N GLU A 25 -21.35 -64.90 57.25
CA GLU A 25 -21.50 -66.34 57.41
C GLU A 25 -22.47 -66.72 58.56
N GLY A 26 -22.74 -65.80 59.48
CA GLY A 26 -23.72 -65.98 60.56
C GLY A 26 -25.18 -65.80 60.11
N ASN A 27 -25.43 -65.45 58.84
CA ASN A 27 -26.77 -65.22 58.30
C ASN A 27 -27.47 -66.55 57.96
N PRO A 28 -28.61 -66.89 58.60
CA PRO A 28 -29.32 -68.15 58.36
C PRO A 28 -29.90 -68.29 56.95
N LYS A 29 -29.98 -67.19 56.18
CA LYS A 29 -30.42 -67.20 54.77
C LYS A 29 -29.33 -67.68 53.80
N ARG A 30 -28.07 -67.81 54.23
CA ARG A 30 -26.97 -68.32 53.39
C ARG A 30 -26.75 -69.81 53.65
N PRO A 31 -26.56 -70.63 52.61
CA PRO A 31 -26.26 -72.05 52.79
C PRO A 31 -24.93 -72.24 53.51
N PHE A 32 -24.92 -73.15 54.49
CA PHE A 32 -23.75 -73.47 55.31
C PHE A 32 -22.64 -74.05 54.44
N VAL A 33 -21.49 -73.39 54.39
CA VAL A 33 -20.29 -73.93 53.71
C VAL A 33 -19.56 -74.87 54.67
N LYS A 34 -19.09 -76.01 54.16
CA LYS A 34 -18.39 -77.06 54.93
C LYS A 34 -17.17 -76.50 55.69
N LYS A 35 -16.79 -77.24 56.75
CA LYS A 35 -15.73 -76.99 57.77
C LYS A 35 -14.64 -75.99 57.34
N PRO A 36 -14.23 -75.07 58.24
CA PRO A 36 -13.17 -74.11 57.95
C PRO A 36 -11.89 -74.85 57.56
N THR A 37 -11.34 -74.45 56.41
CA THR A 37 -10.05 -74.90 55.91
C THR A 37 -8.95 -74.52 56.91
N THR A 38 -7.91 -75.34 57.04
CA THR A 38 -6.78 -75.01 57.92
C THR A 38 -6.09 -73.73 57.44
N THR A 39 -5.52 -72.95 58.36
CA THR A 39 -4.80 -71.71 58.01
C THR A 39 -3.73 -71.94 56.94
N GLY A 40 -3.05 -73.09 56.97
CA GLY A 40 -2.08 -73.47 55.94
C GLY A 40 -2.69 -73.62 54.55
N THR A 41 -3.87 -74.24 54.45
CA THR A 41 -4.58 -74.38 53.16
C THR A 41 -5.11 -73.04 52.64
N GLN A 42 -5.57 -72.14 53.51
CA GLN A 42 -5.98 -70.79 53.12
C GLN A 42 -4.79 -69.97 52.59
N PHE A 43 -3.64 -70.04 53.27
CA PHE A 43 -2.41 -69.38 52.82
C PHE A 43 -1.97 -69.91 51.47
N LYS A 44 -1.93 -71.25 51.28
CA LYS A 44 -1.59 -71.87 49.99
C LYS A 44 -2.48 -71.37 48.85
N ILE A 45 -3.80 -71.36 49.05
CA ILE A 45 -4.76 -70.87 48.04
C ILE A 45 -4.50 -69.40 47.70
N SER A 46 -4.19 -68.57 48.69
CA SER A 46 -3.87 -67.15 48.47
C SER A 46 -2.58 -66.96 47.66
N VAL A 47 -1.53 -67.72 47.96
CA VAL A 47 -0.24 -67.67 47.24
C VAL A 47 -0.42 -68.19 45.81
N ASP A 48 -1.14 -69.28 45.62
CA ASP A 48 -1.40 -69.85 44.29
C ASP A 48 -2.20 -68.87 43.41
N SER A 49 -3.18 -68.17 43.99
CA SER A 49 -3.94 -67.11 43.32
C SER A 49 -3.04 -65.94 42.90
N LEU A 50 -2.15 -65.49 43.79
CA LEU A 50 -1.18 -64.44 43.50
C LEU A 50 -0.22 -64.87 42.37
N MET A 51 0.31 -66.09 42.43
CA MET A 51 1.22 -66.61 41.40
C MET A 51 0.55 -66.67 40.03
N LYS A 52 -0.72 -67.10 39.95
CA LYS A 52 -1.49 -67.07 38.69
C LYS A 52 -1.61 -65.66 38.12
N ASN A 53 -1.81 -64.66 38.97
CA ASN A 53 -1.88 -63.25 38.54
C ASN A 53 -0.52 -62.70 38.07
N LEU A 54 0.57 -63.12 38.72
CA LEU A 54 1.91 -62.69 38.35
C LEU A 54 2.38 -63.31 37.03
N VAL A 55 2.12 -64.60 36.81
CA VAL A 55 2.57 -65.33 35.60
C VAL A 55 1.90 -64.81 34.33
N SER A 56 0.69 -64.25 34.41
CA SER A 56 -0.01 -63.68 33.24
C SER A 56 0.50 -62.29 32.83
N LYS A 57 1.43 -61.70 33.58
CA LYS A 57 1.93 -60.33 33.36
C LYS A 57 3.42 -60.31 33.05
N GLN A 58 3.88 -59.18 32.50
CA GLN A 58 5.30 -58.90 32.40
C GLN A 58 5.85 -58.51 33.78
N LEU A 59 6.78 -59.31 34.29
CA LEU A 59 7.33 -59.15 35.63
C LEU A 59 8.59 -58.28 35.64
N HIS A 60 8.62 -57.33 36.58
CA HIS A 60 9.78 -56.53 36.91
C HIS A 60 10.13 -56.78 38.38
N TYR A 61 11.38 -57.15 38.65
CA TYR A 61 11.85 -57.52 39.99
C TYR A 61 12.67 -56.39 40.60
N VAL A 62 12.30 -55.96 41.81
CA VAL A 62 13.08 -55.04 42.64
C VAL A 62 13.63 -55.82 43.83
N ARG A 63 14.94 -55.74 44.06
CA ARG A 63 15.62 -56.43 45.16
C ARG A 63 16.10 -55.37 46.15
N CYS A 64 15.46 -55.31 47.31
CA CYS A 64 15.82 -54.38 48.36
C CYS A 64 17.03 -54.91 49.15
N ILE A 65 18.03 -54.07 49.38
CA ILE A 65 19.22 -54.38 50.18
C ILE A 65 19.30 -53.37 51.33
N ARG A 66 19.45 -53.88 52.56
CA ARG A 66 19.66 -53.08 53.76
C ARG A 66 21.16 -52.74 53.89
N PRO A 67 21.58 -51.46 53.89
CA PRO A 67 22.99 -51.10 53.89
C PRO A 67 23.67 -51.24 55.27
N ASN A 68 22.91 -51.10 56.36
CA ASN A 68 23.38 -51.26 57.74
C ASN A 68 22.19 -51.62 58.67
N THR A 69 22.48 -52.18 59.84
CA THR A 69 21.47 -52.53 60.87
C THR A 69 21.01 -51.34 61.70
N GLY A 70 21.88 -50.34 61.89
CA GLY A 70 21.61 -49.16 62.72
C GLY A 70 20.71 -48.09 62.10
N HIS A 71 20.12 -48.33 60.93
CA HIS A 71 19.29 -47.37 60.19
C HIS A 71 19.95 -46.02 59.88
N HIS A 72 21.29 -45.97 59.86
CA HIS A 72 22.03 -44.75 59.58
C HIS A 72 22.09 -44.47 58.08
N ALA A 73 21.83 -43.22 57.68
CA ALA A 73 22.06 -42.81 56.30
C ALA A 73 23.56 -42.85 55.96
N ARG A 74 23.89 -43.22 54.72
CA ARG A 74 25.26 -43.23 54.15
C ARG A 74 26.26 -44.20 54.80
N LEU A 75 25.87 -44.95 55.82
CA LEU A 75 26.68 -46.02 56.39
C LEU A 75 26.46 -47.32 55.59
N PHE A 76 27.53 -47.91 55.06
CA PHE A 76 27.49 -49.14 54.28
C PHE A 76 28.33 -50.21 54.96
N GLU A 77 27.71 -51.30 55.37
CA GLU A 77 28.35 -52.44 56.02
C GLU A 77 28.56 -53.57 55.01
N PRO A 78 29.80 -53.81 54.54
CA PRO A 78 30.05 -54.75 53.44
C PRO A 78 29.67 -56.19 53.79
N GLY A 79 29.89 -56.63 55.03
CA GLY A 79 29.57 -58.00 55.47
C GLY A 79 28.07 -58.29 55.39
N LEU A 80 27.24 -57.39 55.93
CA LEU A 80 25.79 -57.48 55.89
C LEU A 80 25.26 -57.49 54.44
N VAL A 81 25.78 -56.61 53.59
CA VAL A 81 25.36 -56.52 52.19
C VAL A 81 25.83 -57.73 51.39
N GLN A 82 27.04 -58.24 51.62
CA GLN A 82 27.55 -59.43 50.97
C GLN A 82 26.71 -60.67 51.32
N HIS A 83 26.31 -60.82 52.59
CA HIS A 83 25.38 -61.87 52.99
C HIS A 83 24.04 -61.75 52.25
N GLN A 84 23.49 -60.53 52.12
CA GLN A 84 22.27 -60.25 51.35
C GLN A 84 22.38 -60.60 49.87
N VAL A 85 23.49 -60.23 49.24
CA VAL A 85 23.77 -60.56 47.84
C VAL A 85 23.78 -62.07 47.62
N LYS A 86 24.32 -62.85 48.57
CA LYS A 86 24.38 -64.31 48.52
C LYS A 86 22.99 -64.93 48.71
N TYR A 87 22.26 -64.64 49.79
CA TYR A 87 20.97 -65.30 50.06
C TYR A 87 19.87 -64.89 49.08
N LEU A 88 19.91 -63.65 48.54
CA LEU A 88 18.98 -63.21 47.50
C LEU A 88 19.29 -63.85 46.12
N GLY A 89 20.41 -64.58 46.00
CA GLY A 89 20.83 -65.22 44.75
C GLY A 89 21.15 -64.21 43.64
N LEU A 90 21.61 -63.01 43.98
CA LEU A 90 21.86 -61.97 42.98
C LEU A 90 22.98 -62.38 42.01
N LEU A 91 24.04 -63.00 42.52
CA LEU A 91 25.13 -63.50 41.68
C LEU A 91 24.67 -64.58 40.72
N GLU A 92 23.85 -65.52 41.17
CA GLU A 92 23.30 -66.57 40.32
C GLU A 92 22.35 -65.98 39.26
N THR A 93 21.52 -65.02 39.65
CA THR A 93 20.64 -64.29 38.72
C THR A 93 21.45 -63.58 37.63
N VAL A 94 22.55 -62.92 38.01
CA VAL A 94 23.47 -62.27 37.06
C VAL A 94 24.18 -63.31 36.20
N ARG A 95 24.61 -64.44 36.77
CA ARG A 95 25.29 -65.51 36.04
C ARG A 95 24.39 -66.12 34.97
N ILE A 96 23.15 -66.47 35.30
CA ILE A 96 22.14 -66.98 34.35
C ILE A 96 21.86 -65.95 33.26
N ARG A 97 21.76 -64.66 33.62
CA ARG A 97 21.56 -63.56 32.66
C ARG A 97 22.77 -63.37 31.72
N ARG A 98 23.99 -63.68 32.16
CA ARG A 98 25.24 -63.53 31.40
C ARG A 98 25.63 -64.78 30.60
N SER A 99 25.26 -65.97 31.06
CA SER A 99 25.62 -67.25 30.40
C SER A 99 24.76 -67.56 29.19
N GLY A 100 23.62 -66.87 29.04
CA GLY A 100 22.74 -66.98 27.90
C GLY A 100 22.67 -65.70 27.06
N PHE A 101 21.62 -65.61 26.25
CA PHE A 101 21.26 -64.41 25.52
C PHE A 101 20.33 -63.56 26.39
N CYS A 102 20.77 -62.36 26.77
CA CYS A 102 20.00 -61.49 27.65
C CYS A 102 18.76 -60.91 26.97
N TYR A 103 18.73 -60.86 25.63
CA TYR A 103 17.65 -60.28 24.86
C TYR A 103 17.37 -61.11 23.61
N ARG A 104 16.09 -61.21 23.24
CA ARG A 104 15.62 -61.98 22.07
C ARG A 104 14.43 -61.30 21.43
N LEU A 105 14.45 -61.16 20.12
CA LEU A 105 13.38 -60.47 19.37
C LEU A 105 13.11 -61.18 18.04
N PRO A 106 11.84 -61.37 17.65
CA PRO A 106 11.50 -61.82 16.29
C PRO A 106 12.11 -60.91 15.22
N PHE A 107 12.49 -61.48 14.08
CA PHE A 107 13.15 -60.70 13.02
C PHE A 107 12.28 -59.53 12.55
N ASP A 108 10.98 -59.72 12.35
CA ASP A 108 10.06 -58.65 11.92
C ASP A 108 9.99 -57.49 12.90
N GLN A 109 9.96 -57.80 14.21
CA GLN A 109 9.94 -56.81 15.26
C GLN A 109 11.28 -56.07 15.36
N PHE A 110 12.39 -56.77 15.13
CA PHE A 110 13.72 -56.17 15.09
C PHE A 110 13.85 -55.19 13.92
N VAL A 111 13.48 -55.61 12.71
CA VAL A 111 13.52 -54.75 11.52
C VAL A 111 12.60 -53.55 11.73
N SER A 112 11.36 -53.75 12.18
CA SER A 112 10.42 -52.65 12.41
C SER A 112 10.97 -51.62 13.41
N ARG A 113 11.70 -52.08 14.43
CA ARG A 113 12.28 -51.24 15.47
C ARG A 113 13.54 -50.50 15.03
N TYR A 114 14.42 -51.17 14.27
CA TYR A 114 15.79 -50.71 13.99
C TYR A 114 16.07 -50.42 12.51
N LYS A 115 15.09 -50.54 11.60
CA LYS A 115 15.27 -50.25 10.16
C LYS A 115 15.84 -48.87 9.83
N LEU A 116 15.66 -47.91 10.73
CA LEU A 116 16.16 -46.55 10.60
C LEU A 116 17.69 -46.44 10.69
N LEU A 117 18.36 -47.45 11.24
CA LEU A 117 19.81 -47.47 11.46
C LEU A 117 20.60 -47.73 10.17
N SER A 118 20.02 -48.41 9.19
CA SER A 118 20.68 -48.69 7.91
C SER A 118 19.99 -47.97 6.76
N PRO A 119 20.75 -47.32 5.86
CA PRO A 119 20.18 -46.67 4.68
C PRO A 119 19.55 -47.67 3.70
N VAL A 120 19.93 -48.95 3.76
CA VAL A 120 19.39 -50.00 2.88
C VAL A 120 17.99 -50.44 3.33
N THR A 121 17.72 -50.43 4.64
CA THR A 121 16.44 -50.84 5.21
C THR A 121 15.47 -49.68 5.42
N TRP A 122 15.96 -48.44 5.41
CA TRP A 122 15.16 -47.23 5.54
C TRP A 122 14.77 -46.67 4.17
N PRO A 123 13.51 -46.26 3.93
CA PRO A 123 12.35 -46.24 4.83
C PRO A 123 11.55 -47.55 4.87
N CYS A 124 11.67 -48.35 3.82
CA CYS A 124 11.02 -49.65 3.64
C CYS A 124 12.11 -50.69 3.39
N SER A 125 12.01 -51.86 4.03
CA SER A 125 12.95 -52.97 3.83
C SER A 125 12.53 -53.75 2.57
N PRO A 126 13.31 -53.73 1.48
CA PRO A 126 12.95 -54.42 0.24
C PRO A 126 13.24 -55.93 0.29
N CYS A 127 13.94 -56.39 1.32
CA CYS A 127 14.46 -57.75 1.47
C CYS A 127 13.77 -58.54 2.60
N SER A 128 14.10 -59.82 2.72
CA SER A 128 13.57 -60.67 3.78
C SER A 128 13.95 -60.14 5.17
N PRO A 129 13.16 -60.42 6.23
CA PRO A 129 13.45 -59.93 7.57
C PRO A 129 14.84 -60.31 8.08
N VAL A 130 15.34 -61.49 7.70
CA VAL A 130 16.67 -61.99 8.10
C VAL A 130 17.78 -61.20 7.41
N GLU A 131 17.66 -60.96 6.10
CA GLU A 131 18.62 -60.14 5.33
C GLU A 131 18.61 -58.69 5.81
N ALA A 132 17.43 -58.14 6.11
CA ALA A 132 17.29 -56.80 6.67
C ALA A 132 17.99 -56.68 8.03
N VAL A 133 17.85 -57.67 8.91
CA VAL A 133 18.61 -57.73 10.17
C VAL A 133 20.11 -57.78 9.90
N HIS A 134 20.56 -58.60 8.94
CA HIS A 134 21.97 -58.68 8.57
C HIS A 134 22.52 -57.34 8.07
N ALA A 135 21.78 -56.64 7.20
CA ALA A 135 22.15 -55.33 6.68
C ALA A 135 22.22 -54.25 7.78
N ILE A 136 21.31 -54.30 8.76
CA ILE A 136 21.35 -53.41 9.93
C ILE A 136 22.59 -53.69 10.78
N LEU A 137 22.84 -54.95 11.14
CA LEU A 137 23.96 -55.32 12.00
C LEU A 137 25.33 -55.09 11.34
N HIS A 138 25.42 -55.24 10.02
CA HIS A 138 26.66 -54.97 9.27
C HIS A 138 27.06 -53.49 9.29
N GLY A 139 26.07 -52.58 9.37
CA GLY A 139 26.32 -51.14 9.43
C GLY A 139 26.71 -50.62 10.81
N LEU A 140 26.65 -51.46 11.85
CA LEU A 140 26.87 -51.05 13.24
C LEU A 140 28.26 -51.47 13.73
N PRO A 141 28.92 -50.65 14.57
CA PRO A 141 30.22 -50.97 15.15
C PRO A 141 30.11 -51.94 16.35
N ILE A 142 29.25 -52.94 16.25
CA ILE A 142 29.04 -53.95 17.30
C ILE A 142 29.62 -55.28 16.82
N PRO A 143 30.47 -55.96 17.61
CA PRO A 143 31.10 -57.21 17.18
C PRO A 143 30.05 -58.31 16.90
N ARG A 144 30.25 -59.06 15.82
CA ARG A 144 29.32 -60.11 15.37
C ARG A 144 29.08 -61.21 16.41
N GLY A 145 30.05 -61.47 17.30
CA GLY A 145 29.93 -62.46 18.37
C GLY A 145 28.90 -62.13 19.45
N GLU A 146 28.40 -60.89 19.49
CA GLU A 146 27.32 -60.46 20.39
C GLU A 146 25.92 -60.85 19.90
N PHE A 147 25.80 -61.26 18.63
CA PHE A 147 24.53 -61.61 18.00
C PHE A 147 24.53 -63.08 17.56
N ALA A 148 23.39 -63.75 17.74
CA ALA A 148 23.15 -65.06 17.20
C ALA A 148 21.78 -65.12 16.50
N PHE A 149 21.76 -65.72 15.31
CA PHE A 149 20.55 -65.93 14.53
C PHE A 149 19.92 -67.27 14.94
N GLY A 150 18.68 -67.22 15.44
CA GLY A 150 17.85 -68.41 15.58
C GLY A 150 16.97 -68.64 14.35
N ARG A 151 16.06 -69.61 14.43
CA ARG A 151 15.11 -69.91 13.34
C ARG A 151 14.17 -68.75 13.00
N SER A 152 13.67 -68.04 14.03
CA SER A 152 12.67 -66.96 13.85
C SER A 152 12.99 -65.68 14.64
N LYS A 153 14.08 -65.69 15.42
CA LYS A 153 14.43 -64.61 16.36
C LYS A 153 15.92 -64.33 16.32
N LEU A 154 16.26 -63.06 16.50
CA LEU A 154 17.61 -62.61 16.81
C LEU A 154 17.84 -62.69 18.31
N PHE A 155 19.00 -63.18 18.71
CA PHE A 155 19.44 -63.28 20.09
C PHE A 155 20.65 -62.39 20.32
N VAL A 156 20.63 -61.59 21.39
CA VAL A 156 21.72 -60.68 21.78
C VAL A 156 22.32 -61.16 23.09
N ARG A 157 23.64 -61.28 23.12
CA ARG A 157 24.39 -61.93 24.21
C ARG A 157 24.54 -60.99 25.41
N SER A 158 25.16 -59.82 25.20
CA SER A 158 25.41 -58.85 26.27
C SER A 158 24.32 -57.77 26.37
N PRO A 159 23.95 -57.34 27.60
CA PRO A 159 23.06 -56.19 27.78
C PRO A 159 23.68 -54.89 27.25
N ARG A 160 25.02 -54.80 27.21
CA ARG A 160 25.73 -53.65 26.65
C ARG A 160 25.35 -53.42 25.19
N SER A 161 25.38 -54.47 24.37
CA SER A 161 25.04 -54.42 22.94
C SER A 161 23.59 -53.98 22.69
N VAL A 162 22.67 -54.31 23.62
CA VAL A 162 21.28 -53.85 23.56
C VAL A 162 21.19 -52.35 23.85
N PHE A 163 21.94 -51.85 24.84
CA PHE A 163 21.99 -50.41 25.13
C PHE A 163 22.61 -49.63 23.97
N GLU A 164 23.71 -50.11 23.39
CA GLU A 164 24.36 -49.51 22.23
C GLU A 164 23.39 -49.44 21.03
N LEU A 165 22.62 -50.52 20.76
CA LEU A 165 21.57 -50.51 19.73
C LEU A 165 20.49 -49.44 19.96
N GLU A 166 20.04 -49.27 21.20
CA GLU A 166 19.05 -48.24 21.55
C GLU A 166 19.62 -46.82 21.51
N GLU A 167 20.91 -46.67 21.80
CA GLU A 167 21.64 -45.40 21.68
C GLU A 167 21.76 -44.96 20.22
N PHE A 168 22.27 -45.82 19.34
CA PHE A 168 22.31 -45.54 17.90
C PHE A 168 20.92 -45.21 17.35
N ARG A 169 19.89 -45.90 17.85
CA ARG A 169 18.51 -45.64 17.43
C ARG A 169 18.05 -44.25 17.88
N ARG A 170 18.37 -43.85 19.11
CA ARG A 170 18.02 -42.54 19.66
C ARG A 170 18.65 -41.43 18.84
N ASP A 171 19.95 -41.51 18.58
CA ASP A 171 20.68 -40.51 17.78
C ASP A 171 20.05 -40.37 16.40
N ARG A 172 19.73 -41.51 15.78
CA ARG A 172 19.11 -41.50 14.46
C ARG A 172 17.67 -40.96 14.47
N LEU A 173 16.92 -41.13 15.57
CA LEU A 173 15.60 -40.50 15.73
C LEU A 173 15.74 -38.97 15.88
N GLU A 174 16.78 -38.49 16.54
CA GLU A 174 17.08 -37.06 16.65
C GLU A 174 17.39 -36.46 15.27
N ASP A 175 18.22 -37.12 14.45
CA ASP A 175 18.47 -36.73 13.06
C ASP A 175 17.17 -36.60 12.25
N LEU A 176 16.29 -37.58 12.37
CA LEU A 176 15.01 -37.60 11.66
C LEU A 176 14.07 -36.51 12.17
N ALA A 177 14.08 -36.21 13.47
CA ALA A 177 13.35 -35.08 14.02
C ALA A 177 13.87 -33.76 13.45
N VAL A 178 15.19 -33.57 13.37
CA VAL A 178 15.81 -32.39 12.75
C VAL A 178 15.47 -32.29 11.27
N LEU A 179 15.45 -33.41 10.55
CA LEU A 179 15.01 -33.47 9.14
C LEU A 179 13.57 -32.97 8.98
N ILE A 180 12.65 -33.44 9.81
CA ILE A 180 11.24 -33.00 9.76
C ILE A 180 11.15 -31.51 10.11
N GLN A 181 11.82 -31.08 11.19
CA GLN A 181 11.82 -29.69 11.63
C GLN A 181 12.38 -28.74 10.58
N LYS A 182 13.52 -29.08 9.94
CA LYS A 182 14.13 -28.20 8.93
C LYS A 182 13.24 -28.07 7.69
N VAL A 183 12.63 -29.18 7.25
CA VAL A 183 11.70 -29.18 6.10
C VAL A 183 10.46 -28.35 6.42
N TRP A 184 9.88 -28.53 7.62
CA TRP A 184 8.70 -27.78 8.03
C TRP A 184 8.98 -26.27 8.17
N ARG A 185 10.08 -25.88 8.82
CA ARG A 185 10.49 -24.47 8.94
C ARG A 185 10.70 -23.83 7.56
N GLY A 186 11.36 -24.56 6.65
CA GLY A 186 11.54 -24.13 5.26
C GLY A 186 10.22 -23.97 4.51
N TYR A 187 9.32 -24.95 4.61
CA TYR A 187 7.98 -24.90 4.03
C TYR A 187 7.17 -23.71 4.53
N HIS A 188 7.16 -23.50 5.85
CA HIS A 188 6.42 -22.42 6.49
C HIS A 188 6.91 -21.04 6.01
N GLN A 189 8.22 -20.79 6.06
CA GLN A 189 8.81 -19.53 5.59
C GLN A 189 8.58 -19.32 4.09
N ARG A 190 8.67 -20.38 3.28
CA ARG A 190 8.42 -20.31 1.83
C ARG A 190 6.97 -19.92 1.54
N LYS A 191 6.01 -20.52 2.24
CA LYS A 191 4.58 -20.20 2.11
C LYS A 191 4.31 -18.72 2.41
N ASP A 192 4.87 -18.21 3.51
CA ASP A 192 4.68 -16.81 3.91
C ASP A 192 5.39 -15.82 2.98
N TYR A 193 6.59 -16.17 2.50
CA TYR A 193 7.29 -15.37 1.49
C TYR A 193 6.48 -15.27 0.18
N LEU A 194 5.95 -16.39 -0.31
CA LEU A 194 5.15 -16.40 -1.54
C LEU A 194 3.86 -15.57 -1.38
N LYS A 195 3.21 -15.64 -0.22
CA LYS A 195 2.05 -14.79 0.11
C LYS A 195 2.42 -13.31 0.09
N ARG A 196 3.49 -12.92 0.79
CA ARG A 196 3.97 -11.52 0.82
C ARG A 196 4.37 -11.02 -0.57
N LYS A 197 5.10 -11.82 -1.35
CA LYS A 197 5.49 -11.50 -2.72
C LYS A 197 4.26 -11.25 -3.62
N ARG A 198 3.25 -12.10 -3.54
CA ARG A 198 2.00 -11.93 -4.31
C ARG A 198 1.28 -10.64 -3.91
N SER A 199 1.10 -10.39 -2.61
CA SER A 199 0.48 -9.16 -2.11
C SER A 199 1.25 -7.91 -2.53
N GLN A 200 2.58 -7.91 -2.45
CA GLN A 200 3.43 -6.81 -2.90
C GLN A 200 3.22 -6.51 -4.38
N ILE A 201 3.21 -7.54 -5.25
CA ILE A 201 3.00 -7.36 -6.69
C ILE A 201 1.63 -6.72 -6.97
N ILE A 202 0.57 -7.18 -6.28
CA ILE A 202 -0.79 -6.66 -6.42
C ILE A 202 -0.85 -5.18 -5.98
N ILE A 203 -0.30 -4.86 -4.81
CA ILE A 203 -0.31 -3.49 -4.30
C ILE A 203 0.51 -2.57 -5.20
N ALA A 204 1.70 -3.00 -5.62
CA ALA A 204 2.57 -2.22 -6.49
C ALA A 204 1.95 -1.97 -7.88
N SER A 205 1.28 -2.96 -8.46
CA SER A 205 0.59 -2.79 -9.74
C SER A 205 -0.62 -1.87 -9.63
N ALA A 206 -1.42 -2.02 -8.56
CA ALA A 206 -2.55 -1.14 -8.27
C ALA A 206 -2.10 0.31 -8.07
N TRP A 207 -1.06 0.55 -7.28
CA TRP A 207 -0.52 1.88 -7.05
C TRP A 207 0.05 2.51 -8.32
N ARG A 208 0.81 1.75 -9.12
CA ARG A 208 1.32 2.22 -10.43
C ARG A 208 0.17 2.60 -11.37
N SER A 209 -0.89 1.80 -11.43
CA SER A 209 -2.07 2.11 -12.24
C SER A 209 -2.80 3.35 -11.75
N TRP A 210 -3.00 3.48 -10.43
CA TRP A 210 -3.64 4.65 -9.82
C TRP A 210 -2.84 5.93 -10.10
N ARG A 211 -1.52 5.90 -9.88
CA ARG A 211 -0.63 7.06 -10.14
C ARG A 211 -0.72 7.51 -11.59
N ALA A 212 -0.65 6.59 -12.55
CA ALA A 212 -0.76 6.91 -13.97
C ALA A 212 -2.13 7.50 -14.34
N LYS A 213 -3.22 6.96 -13.76
CA LYS A 213 -4.58 7.51 -13.94
C LYS A 213 -4.70 8.92 -13.36
N GLU A 214 -4.11 9.16 -12.20
CA GLU A 214 -4.16 10.46 -11.54
C GLU A 214 -3.37 11.52 -12.32
N GLU A 215 -2.19 11.17 -12.83
CA GLU A 215 -1.41 12.03 -13.72
C GLU A 215 -2.18 12.36 -15.01
N TYR A 216 -2.83 11.36 -15.61
CA TYR A 216 -3.69 11.57 -16.77
C TYR A 216 -4.89 12.48 -16.47
N ARG A 217 -5.56 12.31 -15.32
CA ARG A 217 -6.65 13.20 -14.87
C ARG A 217 -6.17 14.64 -14.73
N ASN A 218 -5.02 14.85 -14.10
CA ASN A 218 -4.42 16.18 -13.94
C ASN A 218 -4.08 16.81 -15.29
N LEU A 219 -3.49 16.05 -16.21
CA LEU A 219 -3.22 16.51 -17.58
C LEU A 219 -4.51 16.86 -18.33
N LYS A 220 -5.54 16.01 -18.23
CA LYS A 220 -6.85 16.25 -18.84
C LYS A 220 -7.50 17.52 -18.27
N GLN A 221 -7.45 17.71 -16.96
CA GLN A 221 -7.99 18.90 -16.29
C GLN A 221 -7.25 20.16 -16.73
N LYS A 222 -5.91 20.15 -16.77
CA LYS A 222 -5.10 21.27 -17.28
C LYS A 222 -5.48 21.62 -18.73
N LYS A 223 -5.59 20.63 -19.61
CA LYS A 223 -6.01 20.83 -21.01
C LYS A 223 -7.44 21.39 -21.12
N LEU A 224 -8.38 20.90 -20.30
CA LEU A 224 -9.75 21.40 -20.26
C LEU A 224 -9.80 22.87 -19.80
N VAL A 225 -9.06 23.21 -18.75
CA VAL A 225 -8.96 24.59 -18.25
C VAL A 225 -8.32 25.49 -19.29
N GLU A 226 -7.20 25.09 -19.91
CA GLU A 226 -6.56 25.86 -20.99
C GLU A 226 -7.50 26.08 -22.17
N TRP A 227 -8.23 25.03 -22.59
CA TRP A 227 -9.23 25.13 -23.65
C TRP A 227 -10.36 26.08 -23.28
N ALA A 228 -10.88 26.00 -22.05
CA ALA A 228 -11.94 26.87 -21.55
C ALA A 228 -11.48 28.33 -21.50
N VAL A 229 -10.29 28.61 -20.95
CA VAL A 229 -9.70 29.95 -20.90
C VAL A 229 -9.53 30.52 -22.31
N ARG A 230 -8.92 29.77 -23.23
CA ARG A 230 -8.76 30.21 -24.64
C ARG A 230 -10.10 30.49 -25.30
N THR A 231 -11.12 29.71 -24.99
CA THR A 231 -12.46 29.88 -25.56
C THR A 231 -13.15 31.12 -24.99
N ILE A 232 -13.22 31.26 -23.66
CA ILE A 232 -13.77 32.44 -22.98
C ILE A 232 -13.04 33.71 -23.43
N GLN A 233 -11.71 33.69 -23.49
CA GLN A 233 -10.91 34.82 -23.94
C GLN A 233 -11.25 35.22 -25.38
N ARG A 234 -11.40 34.25 -26.30
CA ARG A 234 -11.82 34.53 -27.69
C ARG A 234 -13.19 35.20 -27.74
N TYR A 235 -14.18 34.66 -27.02
CA TYR A 235 -15.53 35.24 -26.97
C TYR A 235 -15.51 36.64 -26.33
N TYR A 236 -14.79 36.82 -25.23
CA TYR A 236 -14.66 38.11 -24.55
C TYR A 236 -14.00 39.18 -25.42
N ILE A 237 -12.91 38.85 -26.12
CA ILE A 237 -12.24 39.77 -27.06
C ILE A 237 -13.20 40.15 -28.19
N ARG A 238 -13.92 39.18 -28.77
CA ARG A 238 -14.90 39.44 -29.83
C ARG A 238 -16.03 40.35 -29.34
N TRP A 239 -16.57 40.08 -28.16
CA TRP A 239 -17.59 40.92 -27.53
C TRP A 239 -17.07 42.33 -27.26
N LYS A 240 -15.89 42.49 -26.65
CA LYS A 240 -15.29 43.81 -26.38
C LYS A 240 -15.05 44.61 -27.66
N ARG A 241 -14.58 43.98 -28.74
CA ARG A 241 -14.45 44.63 -30.06
C ARG A 241 -15.79 45.11 -30.58
N ARG A 242 -16.82 44.25 -30.57
CA ARG A 242 -18.17 44.59 -31.03
C ARG A 242 -18.78 45.72 -30.19
N HIS A 243 -18.70 45.62 -28.87
CA HIS A 243 -19.20 46.63 -27.95
C HIS A 243 -18.51 47.98 -28.17
N PHE A 244 -17.18 47.99 -28.34
CA PHE A 244 -16.45 49.21 -28.65
C PHE A 244 -16.91 49.85 -29.96
N LEU A 245 -17.05 49.06 -31.03
CA LEU A 245 -17.49 49.58 -32.33
C LEU A 245 -18.93 50.11 -32.29
N ILE A 246 -19.84 49.42 -31.59
CA ILE A 246 -21.23 49.86 -31.44
C ILE A 246 -21.30 51.14 -30.59
N SER A 247 -20.65 51.16 -29.43
CA SER A 247 -20.58 52.35 -28.57
C SER A 247 -19.99 53.53 -29.34
N LEU A 248 -18.89 53.30 -30.05
CA LEU A 248 -18.24 54.32 -30.87
C LEU A 248 -19.18 54.84 -31.97
N ALA A 249 -19.97 53.97 -32.63
CA ALA A 249 -20.92 54.41 -33.64
C ALA A 249 -22.03 55.31 -33.06
N ILE A 250 -22.50 55.00 -31.84
CA ILE A 250 -23.48 55.82 -31.12
C ILE A 250 -22.84 57.14 -30.66
N ASP A 251 -21.64 57.11 -30.09
CA ASP A 251 -20.94 58.32 -29.66
C ASP A 251 -20.60 59.23 -30.86
N LEU A 252 -20.25 58.65 -32.00
CA LEU A 252 -19.98 59.42 -33.22
C LEU A 252 -21.21 60.11 -33.79
N SER A 253 -22.41 59.58 -33.58
CA SER A 253 -23.65 60.23 -34.03
C SER A 253 -24.04 61.42 -33.15
N THR A 254 -23.56 61.47 -31.90
CA THR A 254 -23.82 62.56 -30.96
C THR A 254 -22.74 63.64 -30.97
N LEU A 255 -21.56 63.36 -31.53
CA LEU A 255 -20.45 64.31 -31.63
C LEU A 255 -20.69 65.43 -32.65
N CYS A 256 -20.09 66.59 -32.39
CA CYS A 256 -20.19 67.75 -33.26
C CYS A 256 -19.64 67.46 -34.67
N ASP A 257 -20.46 67.71 -35.70
CA ASP A 257 -20.12 67.57 -37.14
C ASP A 257 -19.01 68.54 -37.61
N SER A 258 -18.57 69.47 -36.76
CA SER A 258 -17.55 70.46 -37.10
C SER A 258 -16.17 69.80 -37.34
N PRO A 259 -15.51 70.06 -38.49
CA PRO A 259 -14.16 69.53 -38.78
C PRO A 259 -13.06 69.96 -37.80
N ILE A 260 -13.29 71.04 -37.06
CA ILE A 260 -12.32 71.64 -36.13
C ILE A 260 -12.41 70.98 -34.74
N SER A 261 -13.51 70.29 -34.43
CA SER A 261 -13.68 69.61 -33.13
C SER A 261 -12.65 68.48 -32.97
N ARG A 262 -11.93 68.56 -31.83
CA ARG A 262 -10.92 67.57 -31.39
C ARG A 262 -11.51 66.45 -30.53
N GLU A 263 -12.80 66.49 -30.26
CA GLU A 263 -13.50 65.52 -29.42
C GLU A 263 -13.38 64.11 -30.01
N TRP A 264 -13.01 63.16 -29.16
CA TRP A 264 -12.88 61.75 -29.52
C TRP A 264 -13.16 60.88 -28.29
N PRO A 265 -14.01 59.85 -28.39
CA PRO A 265 -14.37 59.02 -27.24
C PRO A 265 -13.16 58.25 -26.67
N PRO A 266 -13.15 57.95 -25.36
CA PRO A 266 -12.10 57.16 -24.75
C PRO A 266 -12.07 55.73 -25.33
N CYS A 267 -10.88 55.20 -25.59
CA CYS A 267 -10.71 53.87 -26.20
C CYS A 267 -10.01 52.88 -25.25
N PRO A 268 -10.36 51.58 -25.30
CA PRO A 268 -9.62 50.55 -24.59
C PRO A 268 -8.17 50.44 -25.10
N ARG A 269 -7.20 50.27 -24.18
CA ARG A 269 -5.75 50.25 -24.49
C ARG A 269 -5.35 49.27 -25.61
N ARG A 270 -6.03 48.13 -25.74
CA ARG A 270 -5.74 47.11 -26.77
C ARG A 270 -6.32 47.42 -28.16
N LEU A 271 -7.13 48.47 -28.28
CA LEU A 271 -7.78 48.88 -29.53
C LEU A 271 -7.36 50.31 -29.94
N THR A 272 -6.26 50.81 -29.39
CA THR A 272 -5.74 52.17 -29.65
C THR A 272 -5.42 52.39 -31.11
N GLU A 273 -4.70 51.46 -31.74
CA GLU A 273 -4.36 51.53 -33.15
C GLU A 273 -5.62 51.57 -34.04
N THR A 274 -6.58 50.68 -33.77
CA THR A 274 -7.87 50.66 -34.48
C THR A 274 -8.65 51.96 -34.26
N SER A 275 -8.68 52.46 -33.02
CA SER A 275 -9.34 53.74 -32.70
C SER A 275 -8.71 54.91 -33.43
N LEU A 276 -7.37 54.96 -33.55
CA LEU A 276 -6.65 55.98 -34.29
C LEU A 276 -6.97 55.93 -35.79
N LEU A 277 -7.03 54.74 -36.38
CA LEU A 277 -7.41 54.58 -37.79
C LEU A 277 -8.85 55.04 -38.02
N ILE A 278 -9.79 54.62 -37.17
CA ILE A 278 -11.19 55.04 -37.26
C ILE A 278 -11.30 56.55 -37.03
N ARG A 279 -10.53 57.15 -36.12
CA ARG A 279 -10.48 58.61 -35.91
C ARG A 279 -10.07 59.37 -37.16
N ARG A 280 -9.02 58.90 -37.84
CA ARG A 280 -8.54 59.48 -39.09
C ARG A 280 -9.60 59.38 -40.17
N LEU A 281 -10.25 58.22 -40.32
CA LEU A 281 -11.33 58.00 -41.27
C LEU A 281 -12.54 58.90 -40.96
N HIS A 282 -12.95 58.97 -39.70
CA HIS A 282 -14.06 59.82 -39.27
C HIS A 282 -13.76 61.31 -39.50
N HIS A 283 -12.54 61.78 -39.22
CA HIS A 283 -12.16 63.16 -39.53
C HIS A 283 -12.21 63.45 -41.04
N LYS A 284 -11.69 62.55 -41.88
CA LYS A 284 -11.80 62.67 -43.35
C LYS A 284 -13.27 62.71 -43.80
N TRP A 285 -14.11 61.85 -43.24
CA TRP A 285 -15.55 61.82 -43.53
C TRP A 285 -16.25 63.11 -43.08
N ARG A 286 -15.98 63.64 -41.88
CA ARG A 286 -16.49 64.94 -41.41
C ARG A 286 -16.07 66.07 -42.34
N CYS A 287 -14.81 66.13 -42.73
CA CYS A 287 -14.30 67.12 -43.68
C CYS A 287 -15.02 67.01 -45.04
N HIS A 288 -15.29 65.79 -45.51
CA HIS A 288 -16.05 65.56 -46.73
C HIS A 288 -17.51 66.03 -46.58
N LYS A 289 -18.21 65.63 -45.51
CA LYS A 289 -19.59 66.06 -45.22
C LYS A 289 -19.70 67.58 -45.11
N TYR A 290 -18.75 68.23 -44.45
CA TYR A 290 -18.66 69.69 -44.36
C TYR A 290 -18.47 70.33 -45.74
N ARG A 291 -17.56 69.81 -46.57
CA ARG A 291 -17.35 70.29 -47.95
C ARG A 291 -18.59 70.14 -48.82
N MET A 292 -19.35 69.06 -48.66
CA MET A 292 -20.58 68.80 -49.40
C MET A 292 -21.71 69.77 -49.04
N ARG A 293 -21.67 70.41 -47.86
CA ARG A 293 -22.65 71.44 -47.45
C ARG A 293 -22.44 72.80 -48.12
N PHE A 294 -21.37 73.01 -48.89
CA PHE A 294 -21.11 74.31 -49.53
C PHE A 294 -21.73 74.44 -50.93
N ASP A 295 -22.57 75.46 -51.08
CA ASP A 295 -23.02 75.94 -52.40
C ASP A 295 -21.85 76.52 -53.22
N GLN A 296 -22.03 76.63 -54.54
CA GLN A 296 -20.99 77.07 -55.48
C GLN A 296 -20.42 78.46 -55.12
N VAL A 297 -21.26 79.39 -54.67
CA VAL A 297 -20.86 80.75 -54.25
C VAL A 297 -19.97 80.69 -53.01
N SER A 298 -20.36 79.89 -52.02
CA SER A 298 -19.60 79.71 -50.78
C SER A 298 -18.27 79.01 -51.03
N ARG A 299 -18.20 78.09 -52.01
CA ARG A 299 -16.93 77.48 -52.46
C ARG A 299 -15.98 78.50 -53.09
N ASN A 300 -16.48 79.44 -53.89
CA ASN A 300 -15.65 80.50 -54.48
C ASN A 300 -15.06 81.43 -53.40
N ARG A 301 -15.89 81.87 -52.43
CA ARG A 301 -15.41 82.66 -51.28
C ARG A 301 -14.35 81.91 -50.45
N MET A 302 -14.51 80.60 -50.27
CA MET A 302 -13.51 79.79 -49.57
C MET A 302 -12.21 79.66 -50.36
N ARG A 303 -12.25 79.57 -51.70
CA ARG A 303 -11.05 79.59 -52.55
C ARG A 303 -10.29 80.90 -52.38
N GLU A 304 -10.99 82.03 -52.42
CA GLU A 304 -10.41 83.35 -52.18
C GLU A 304 -9.77 83.43 -50.78
N LYS A 305 -10.45 82.90 -49.74
CA LYS A 305 -9.87 82.80 -48.38
C LYS A 305 -8.61 81.93 -48.32
N VAL A 306 -8.57 80.80 -49.04
CA VAL A 306 -7.39 79.94 -49.12
C VAL A 306 -6.24 80.67 -49.83
N THR A 307 -6.50 81.34 -50.95
CA THR A 307 -5.52 82.15 -51.66
C THR A 307 -4.97 83.27 -50.77
N ALA A 308 -5.85 83.99 -50.07
CA ALA A 308 -5.44 85.00 -49.09
C ALA A 308 -4.59 84.40 -47.97
N SER A 309 -4.91 83.17 -47.51
CA SER A 309 -4.10 82.47 -46.51
C SER A 309 -2.73 82.13 -47.05
N ILE A 310 -2.62 81.62 -48.27
CA ILE A 310 -1.31 81.32 -48.90
C ILE A 310 -0.43 82.57 -48.99
N ILE A 311 -1.04 83.73 -49.29
CA ILE A 311 -0.29 84.99 -49.48
C ILE A 311 0.08 85.64 -48.14
N PHE A 312 -0.84 85.67 -47.17
CA PHE A 312 -0.70 86.52 -45.98
C PHE A 312 -0.45 85.77 -44.67
N ARG A 313 -0.68 84.46 -44.63
CA ARG A 313 -0.41 83.64 -43.45
C ARG A 313 1.06 83.74 -43.09
N ASP A 314 1.32 84.03 -41.82
CA ASP A 314 2.65 84.20 -41.22
C ASP A 314 3.48 85.37 -41.81
N ARG A 315 2.94 86.14 -42.77
CA ARG A 315 3.58 87.32 -43.37
C ARG A 315 2.96 88.65 -42.92
N LYS A 316 1.70 88.64 -42.50
CA LYS A 316 0.98 89.84 -42.06
C LYS A 316 0.45 89.64 -40.63
N ALA A 317 0.97 90.40 -39.66
CA ALA A 317 0.64 90.25 -38.24
C ALA A 317 -0.86 90.43 -37.92
N SER A 318 -1.57 91.25 -38.71
CA SER A 318 -3.02 91.46 -38.56
C SER A 318 -3.88 90.38 -39.24
N TYR A 319 -3.28 89.50 -40.05
CA TYR A 319 -4.02 88.53 -40.86
C TYR A 319 -4.85 87.58 -40.00
N ALA A 320 -4.30 87.07 -38.89
CA ALA A 320 -5.01 86.17 -37.98
C ALA A 320 -6.34 86.78 -37.45
N LYS A 321 -6.36 88.08 -37.17
CA LYS A 321 -7.56 88.81 -36.72
C LYS A 321 -8.58 89.01 -37.85
N SER A 322 -8.13 89.02 -39.11
CA SER A 322 -8.99 89.23 -40.29
C SER A 322 -9.71 87.97 -40.78
N VAL A 323 -9.27 86.77 -40.39
CA VAL A 323 -9.80 85.49 -40.91
C VAL A 323 -11.29 85.27 -40.62
N SER A 324 -11.76 85.74 -39.45
CA SER A 324 -13.15 85.61 -39.01
C SER A 324 -14.13 86.45 -39.84
N HIS A 325 -13.67 87.50 -40.50
CA HIS A 325 -14.52 88.37 -41.29
C HIS A 325 -14.81 87.74 -42.67
N PRO A 326 -16.07 87.75 -43.15
CA PRO A 326 -16.41 87.26 -44.49
C PRO A 326 -15.83 88.21 -45.55
N PHE A 327 -15.24 87.64 -46.60
CA PHE A 327 -14.77 88.43 -47.74
C PHE A 327 -15.99 88.92 -48.53
N LEU A 328 -16.17 90.23 -48.59
CA LEU A 328 -17.35 90.88 -49.19
C LEU A 328 -17.21 91.11 -50.70
N GLY A 329 -16.20 90.53 -51.36
CA GLY A 329 -15.95 90.74 -52.79
C GLY A 329 -15.43 92.16 -53.07
N ASP A 330 -15.75 92.70 -54.24
CA ASP A 330 -15.39 94.07 -54.66
C ASP A 330 -16.23 95.13 -53.91
N TYR A 331 -15.91 95.35 -52.62
CA TYR A 331 -16.59 96.32 -51.76
C TYR A 331 -16.28 97.78 -52.14
N VAL A 332 -15.23 98.01 -52.92
CA VAL A 332 -14.86 99.34 -53.47
C VAL A 332 -15.59 99.62 -54.79
N ARG A 333 -16.34 98.63 -55.33
CA ARG A 333 -17.03 98.69 -56.63
C ARG A 333 -16.10 99.21 -57.73
N LEU A 334 -14.84 98.77 -57.72
CA LEU A 334 -13.78 99.31 -58.57
C LEU A 334 -14.15 99.23 -60.06
N ARG A 335 -14.88 98.17 -60.45
CA ARG A 335 -15.36 97.97 -61.83
C ARG A 335 -16.42 98.99 -62.28
N GLN A 336 -17.04 99.72 -61.35
CA GLN A 336 -17.97 100.83 -61.66
C GLN A 336 -17.26 102.20 -61.68
N ASN A 337 -16.01 102.29 -61.21
CA ASN A 337 -15.25 103.54 -61.17
C ASN A 337 -14.69 103.89 -62.57
N VAL A 338 -15.15 105.02 -63.11
CA VAL A 338 -14.84 105.48 -64.48
C VAL A 338 -13.35 105.80 -64.66
N GLN A 339 -12.68 106.31 -63.61
CA GLN A 339 -11.25 106.65 -63.67
C GLN A 339 -10.38 105.39 -63.77
N TRP A 340 -10.74 104.34 -63.01
CA TRP A 340 -10.01 103.07 -63.06
C TRP A 340 -10.18 102.36 -64.40
N LYS A 341 -11.38 102.41 -65.00
CA LYS A 341 -11.60 101.85 -66.36
C LYS A 341 -10.68 102.46 -67.41
N LYS A 342 -10.41 103.78 -67.36
CA LYS A 342 -9.46 104.44 -68.26
C LYS A 342 -8.03 103.92 -68.04
N MET A 343 -7.57 103.88 -66.78
CA MET A 343 -6.23 103.38 -66.46
C MET A 343 -6.04 101.89 -66.80
N SER A 344 -7.04 101.05 -66.58
CA SER A 344 -6.98 99.62 -66.89
C SER A 344 -6.86 99.36 -68.41
N LEU A 345 -7.53 100.16 -69.24
CA LEU A 345 -7.38 100.12 -70.70
C LEU A 345 -5.97 100.51 -71.17
N GLU A 346 -5.32 101.45 -70.49
CA GLU A 346 -3.93 101.87 -70.79
C GLU A 346 -2.89 100.85 -70.27
N SER A 347 -3.17 100.17 -69.16
CA SER A 347 -2.21 99.29 -68.46
C SER A 347 -2.35 97.81 -68.83
N ASN A 348 -3.41 97.42 -69.55
CA ASN A 348 -3.81 96.04 -69.89
C ASN A 348 -3.94 95.09 -68.67
N ASP A 349 -4.14 95.65 -67.47
CA ASP A 349 -4.34 94.91 -66.23
C ASP A 349 -5.80 94.42 -66.14
N GLN A 350 -6.05 93.21 -66.63
CA GLN A 350 -7.40 92.60 -66.63
C GLN A 350 -7.82 91.99 -65.28
N TYR A 351 -6.88 91.69 -64.39
CA TYR A 351 -7.15 90.98 -63.14
C TYR A 351 -6.83 91.84 -61.91
N VAL A 352 -7.87 92.42 -61.31
CA VAL A 352 -7.77 93.05 -59.98
C VAL A 352 -7.85 91.97 -58.92
N VAL A 353 -6.74 91.75 -58.21
CA VAL A 353 -6.65 90.75 -57.14
C VAL A 353 -7.17 91.30 -55.80
N PHE A 354 -6.92 92.58 -55.53
CA PHE A 354 -7.38 93.27 -54.33
C PHE A 354 -7.45 94.78 -54.59
N ALA A 355 -8.45 95.45 -54.03
CA ALA A 355 -8.59 96.89 -54.10
C ALA A 355 -9.09 97.41 -52.75
N ASP A 356 -8.50 98.48 -52.26
CA ASP A 356 -8.86 99.07 -50.97
C ASP A 356 -8.84 100.59 -51.04
N MET A 357 -9.63 101.23 -50.18
CA MET A 357 -9.60 102.68 -50.05
C MET A 357 -8.44 103.07 -49.15
N ILE A 358 -7.38 103.62 -49.75
CA ILE A 358 -6.24 104.16 -48.99
C ILE A 358 -6.49 105.65 -48.79
N ASN A 359 -6.74 106.07 -47.55
CA ASN A 359 -6.74 107.48 -47.20
C ASN A 359 -5.29 107.98 -47.18
N LYS A 360 -4.93 108.81 -48.15
CA LYS A 360 -3.59 109.38 -48.27
C LYS A 360 -3.48 110.62 -47.36
N ILE A 361 -2.84 110.46 -46.22
CA ILE A 361 -2.58 111.57 -45.29
C ILE A 361 -1.35 112.35 -45.79
N THR A 362 -1.52 113.63 -46.14
CA THR A 362 -0.43 114.53 -46.52
C THR A 362 0.29 115.07 -45.29
N ARG A 363 1.63 114.99 -45.28
CA ARG A 363 2.50 115.32 -44.13
C ARG A 363 2.38 116.77 -43.59
N SER A 364 1.78 117.70 -44.33
CA SER A 364 1.68 119.12 -43.96
C SER A 364 0.43 119.51 -43.18
N SER A 365 -0.57 118.64 -43.08
CA SER A 365 -1.78 118.90 -42.27
C SER A 365 -2.32 117.56 -41.77
N GLY A 366 -1.90 117.16 -40.57
CA GLY A 366 -2.27 115.89 -39.93
C GLY A 366 -3.74 115.81 -39.50
N LYS A 367 -4.66 115.87 -40.46
CA LYS A 367 -6.04 115.43 -40.29
C LYS A 367 -6.31 114.31 -41.31
N VAL A 368 -6.81 113.20 -40.77
CA VAL A 368 -7.25 112.00 -41.51
C VAL A 368 -8.50 112.30 -42.30
#